data_AF-A0A2T2VIF5-F1
#
_entry.id   AF-A0A2T2VIF5-F1
#
_cell.length_a   1.000
_cell.length_b   1.000
_cell.length_c   1.000
_cell.angle_alpha   90.00
_cell.angle_beta   90.00
_cell.angle_gamma   90.00
#
_symmetry.space_group_name_H-M   'P 1'
#
loop_
_entity.id
_entity.type
_entity.pdbx_description
1 polymer ?
#
loop_
_entity_poly.entity_id
_entity_poly.type
_entity_poly.pdbx_seq_one_letter_code
_entity_poly.pdbx_strand_id
1 'polypeptide(L)'
;MARVHFGIGLFIILLAMAGCENELEQVEVVADQKKAAVETGEDIEMRYSSNGNVQVKVIAPSLERHKEKKPYLEFNNGLRVYFYDD
;
A
#
# COMPACT_ATOMS: atom_id res chain seq x y z
N MET A 1 47.85 2.70 -31.28
CA MET A 1 47.08 1.99 -30.22
C MET A 1 46.36 2.94 -29.27
N ALA A 2 47.00 3.96 -28.68
CA ALA A 2 46.35 4.89 -27.73
C ALA A 2 45.09 5.63 -28.27
N ARG A 3 45.07 6.00 -29.57
CA ARG A 3 43.91 6.68 -30.18
C ARG A 3 42.67 5.79 -30.30
N VAL A 4 42.88 4.48 -30.48
CA VAL A 4 41.78 3.49 -30.57
C VAL A 4 41.24 3.18 -29.18
N HIS A 5 42.11 3.04 -28.17
CA HIS A 5 41.68 2.87 -26.77
C HIS A 5 40.93 4.09 -26.24
N PHE A 6 41.34 5.31 -26.63
CA PHE A 6 40.62 6.54 -26.27
C PHE A 6 39.23 6.61 -26.92
N GLY A 7 39.10 6.19 -28.18
CA GLY A 7 37.80 6.13 -28.87
C GLY A 7 36.85 5.08 -28.28
N ILE A 8 37.37 3.91 -27.89
CA ILE A 8 36.57 2.86 -27.23
C ILE A 8 36.08 3.33 -25.85
N GLY A 9 36.94 3.99 -25.07
CA GLY A 9 36.55 4.56 -23.77
C GLY A 9 35.43 5.59 -23.89
N LEU A 10 35.51 6.47 -24.89
CA LEU A 10 34.48 7.48 -25.15
C LEU A 10 33.14 6.86 -25.56
N PHE A 11 33.17 5.79 -26.36
CA PHE A 11 31.96 5.09 -26.81
C PHE A 11 31.23 4.38 -25.66
N ILE A 12 31.97 3.80 -24.70
CA ILE A 12 31.40 3.15 -23.51
C ILE A 12 30.73 4.17 -22.58
N ILE A 13 31.30 5.38 -22.45
CA ILE A 13 30.71 6.47 -21.65
C ILE A 13 29.40 6.99 -22.27
N LEU A 14 29.34 7.09 -23.60
CA LEU A 14 28.13 7.48 -24.33
C LEU A 14 27.00 6.46 -24.19
N LEU A 15 27.32 5.15 -24.21
CA LEU A 15 26.35 4.08 -23.96
C LEU A 15 25.81 4.08 -22.53
N ALA A 16 26.64 4.43 -21.54
CA ALA A 16 26.22 4.49 -20.14
C ALA A 16 25.23 5.64 -19.85
N MET A 17 25.20 6.69 -20.68
CA MET A 17 24.26 7.82 -20.53
C MET A 17 22.91 7.60 -21.21
N ALA A 18 22.75 6.55 -22.03
CA ALA A 18 21.50 6.26 -22.75
C ALA A 18 20.44 5.50 -21.92
N GLY A 19 20.76 5.11 -20.68
CA GLY A 19 19.89 4.26 -19.84
C GLY A 19 18.99 4.99 -18.84
N CYS A 20 18.96 6.32 -18.80
CA CYS A 20 18.13 7.07 -17.85
C CYS A 20 16.91 7.67 -18.57
N GLU A 21 16.01 6.80 -19.04
CA GLU A 21 14.65 7.20 -19.37
C GLU A 21 13.88 7.28 -18.06
N ASN A 22 13.82 8.47 -17.49
CA ASN A 22 13.05 8.72 -16.29
C ASN A 22 11.64 9.14 -16.72
N GLU A 23 10.75 8.18 -16.95
CA GLU A 23 9.31 8.45 -17.01
C GLU A 23 8.85 8.90 -15.60
N LEU A 24 9.07 10.17 -15.26
CA LEU A 24 8.46 10.81 -14.09
C LEU A 24 6.98 11.13 -14.30
N GLU A 25 6.39 10.74 -15.42
CA GLU A 25 5.02 11.12 -15.78
C GLU A 25 3.94 10.20 -15.18
N GLN A 26 4.32 9.17 -14.43
CA GLN A 26 3.37 8.28 -13.75
C GLN A 26 3.27 8.49 -12.23
N VAL A 27 3.85 9.57 -11.69
CA VAL A 27 3.79 9.86 -10.24
C VAL A 27 2.66 10.84 -9.87
N GLU A 28 1.85 11.30 -10.83
CA GLU A 28 0.64 12.09 -10.50
C GLU A 28 -0.56 11.21 -10.10
N VAL A 29 -0.56 9.92 -10.44
CA VAL A 29 -1.65 9.00 -10.06
C VAL A 29 -1.60 8.61 -8.57
N VAL A 30 -0.44 8.75 -7.92
CA VAL A 30 -0.27 8.44 -6.49
C VAL A 30 -0.58 9.65 -5.58
N ALA A 31 -0.73 10.85 -6.17
CA ALA A 31 -0.92 12.10 -5.44
C ALA A 31 -2.38 12.37 -5.03
N ASP A 32 -3.33 11.49 -5.35
CA ASP A 32 -4.70 11.62 -4.83
C ASP A 32 -4.88 10.94 -3.46
N GLN A 33 -3.92 11.18 -2.55
CA GLN A 33 -4.03 10.74 -1.15
C GLN A 33 -5.25 11.32 -0.42
N LYS A 34 -5.91 12.32 -1.01
CA LYS A 34 -7.16 12.89 -0.48
C LYS A 34 -8.40 12.06 -0.82
N LYS A 35 -8.41 11.27 -1.90
CA LYS A 35 -9.54 10.38 -2.23
C LYS A 35 -9.53 9.05 -1.47
N ALA A 36 -8.42 8.64 -0.89
CA ALA A 36 -8.30 7.40 -0.11
C ALA A 36 -8.64 7.57 1.40
N ALA A 37 -9.49 8.54 1.75
CA ALA A 37 -9.79 8.89 3.15
C ALA A 37 -10.70 7.87 3.86
N VAL A 38 -11.52 7.13 3.11
CA VAL A 38 -12.44 6.12 3.64
C VAL A 38 -12.24 4.81 2.90
N GLU A 39 -11.96 3.74 3.64
CA GLU A 39 -11.89 2.37 3.13
C GLU A 39 -13.19 1.66 3.49
N THR A 40 -13.92 1.18 2.50
CA THR A 40 -15.16 0.42 2.69
C THR A 40 -14.90 -1.08 2.60
N GLY A 41 -15.65 -1.87 3.37
CA GLY A 41 -15.62 -3.33 3.32
C GLY A 41 -17.02 -3.91 3.47
N GLU A 42 -17.32 -4.94 2.69
CA GLU A 42 -18.57 -5.71 2.76
C GLU A 42 -18.27 -7.12 3.28
N ASP A 43 -19.20 -7.68 4.06
CA ASP A 43 -19.11 -9.03 4.65
C ASP A 43 -17.76 -9.33 5.32
N ILE A 44 -17.34 -8.42 6.20
CA ILE A 44 -16.01 -8.46 6.80
C ILE A 44 -15.96 -9.35 8.05
N GLU A 45 -14.79 -9.98 8.23
CA GLU A 45 -14.43 -10.70 9.46
C GLU A 45 -13.11 -10.17 10.01
N MET A 46 -13.10 -9.73 11.27
CA MET A 46 -11.91 -9.30 11.98
C MET A 46 -11.63 -10.23 13.16
N ARG A 47 -10.36 -10.57 13.37
CA ARG A 47 -9.93 -11.43 14.48
C ARG A 47 -8.86 -10.72 15.28
N TYR A 48 -9.01 -10.72 16.60
CA TYR A 48 -7.96 -10.35 17.54
C TYR A 48 -7.43 -11.60 18.22
N SER A 49 -6.12 -11.79 18.15
CA SER A 49 -5.43 -12.94 18.72
C SER A 49 -4.25 -12.51 19.58
N SER A 50 -4.06 -13.19 20.70
CA SER A 50 -2.87 -13.04 21.56
C SER A 50 -2.26 -14.41 21.82
N ASN A 51 -0.93 -14.49 21.85
CA ASN A 51 -0.19 -15.75 22.02
C ASN A 51 -0.60 -16.87 21.03
N GLY A 52 -1.07 -16.51 19.84
CA GLY A 52 -1.53 -17.47 18.82
C GLY A 52 -3.00 -17.91 18.96
N ASN A 53 -3.68 -17.51 20.03
CA ASN A 53 -5.07 -17.87 20.29
C ASN A 53 -6.02 -16.72 19.93
N VAL A 54 -7.10 -17.01 19.22
CA VAL A 54 -8.12 -16.01 18.83
C VAL A 54 -9.04 -15.76 20.02
N GLN A 55 -9.00 -14.54 20.55
CA GLN A 55 -9.82 -14.14 21.71
C GLN A 55 -11.11 -13.46 21.30
N VAL A 56 -11.08 -12.70 20.19
CA VAL A 56 -12.24 -11.96 19.70
C VAL A 56 -12.38 -12.14 18.20
N LYS A 57 -13.61 -12.40 17.75
CA LYS A 57 -14.00 -12.38 16.34
C LYS A 57 -15.16 -11.42 16.15
N VAL A 58 -15.02 -10.50 15.20
CA VAL A 58 -16.07 -9.55 14.81
C VAL A 58 -16.50 -9.88 13.39
N ILE A 59 -17.80 -10.04 13.17
CA ILE A 59 -18.42 -10.16 11.84
C ILE A 59 -19.32 -8.95 11.63
N ALA A 60 -19.22 -8.30 10.47
CA ALA A 60 -20.12 -7.20 10.12
C ALA A 60 -20.48 -7.22 8.63
N PRO A 61 -21.73 -6.89 8.25
CA PRO A 61 -22.12 -6.79 6.83
C PRO A 61 -21.43 -5.63 6.10
N SER A 62 -21.11 -4.55 6.82
CA SER A 62 -20.48 -3.35 6.25
C SER A 62 -19.54 -2.68 7.25
N LEU A 63 -18.40 -2.22 6.78
CA LEU A 63 -17.41 -1.45 7.52
C LEU A 63 -16.97 -0.22 6.71
N GLU A 64 -16.91 0.93 7.36
CA GLU A 64 -16.20 2.10 6.85
C GLU A 64 -15.05 2.45 7.79
N ARG A 65 -13.84 2.51 7.25
CA ARG A 65 -12.61 2.88 7.97
C ARG A 65 -12.17 4.25 7.51
N HIS A 66 -12.32 5.23 8.40
CA HIS A 66 -11.91 6.61 8.17
C HIS A 66 -10.45 6.79 8.59
N LYS A 67 -9.58 7.15 7.64
CA LYS A 67 -8.13 7.33 7.83
C LYS A 67 -7.75 8.78 8.13
N GLU A 68 -8.62 9.50 8.84
CA GLU A 68 -8.41 10.89 9.27
C GLU A 68 -7.34 10.99 10.37
N LYS A 69 -7.02 12.22 10.81
CA LYS A 69 -6.07 12.49 11.92
C LYS A 69 -6.44 11.71 13.20
N LYS A 70 -7.74 11.45 13.40
CA LYS A 70 -8.25 10.53 14.43
C LYS A 70 -9.00 9.41 13.71
N PRO A 71 -8.35 8.27 13.44
CA PRO A 71 -8.99 7.20 12.69
C PRO A 71 -10.10 6.54 13.52
N TYR A 72 -11.20 6.17 12.85
CA TYR A 72 -12.32 5.45 13.45
C TYR A 72 -12.94 4.46 12.47
N LEU A 73 -13.71 3.52 13.01
CA LEU A 73 -14.46 2.51 12.27
C LEU A 73 -15.95 2.73 12.48
N GLU A 74 -16.72 2.69 11.40
CA GLU A 74 -18.18 2.75 11.42
C GLU A 74 -18.76 1.43 10.91
N PHE A 75 -19.70 0.87 11.67
CA PHE A 75 -20.38 -0.39 11.33
C PHE A 75 -21.85 -0.10 11.01
N ASN A 76 -22.10 0.46 9.83
CA ASN A 76 -23.40 1.01 9.42
C ASN A 76 -24.57 0.02 9.54
N ASN A 77 -24.29 -1.29 9.46
CA ASN A 77 -25.29 -2.37 9.54
C ASN A 77 -25.13 -3.24 10.79
N GLY A 78 -24.54 -2.69 11.86
CA GLY A 78 -24.25 -3.41 13.09
C GLY A 78 -23.15 -4.44 12.92
N LEU A 79 -22.87 -5.16 14.01
CA LEU A 79 -21.80 -6.14 14.07
C LEU A 79 -22.15 -7.23 15.08
N ARG A 80 -21.56 -8.42 14.90
CA ARG A 80 -21.62 -9.51 15.87
C ARG A 80 -20.22 -9.77 16.41
N VAL A 81 -20.09 -9.75 17.73
CA VAL A 81 -18.84 -10.07 18.42
C VAL A 81 -18.96 -11.45 19.07
N TYR A 82 -17.95 -12.28 18.84
CA TYR A 82 -17.71 -13.52 19.55
C TYR A 82 -16.50 -13.31 20.46
N PHE A 83 -16.69 -13.57 21.75
CA PHE A 83 -15.61 -13.66 22.72
C PHE A 83 -15.36 -15.15 22.97
N TYR A 84 -14.09 -15.55 22.92
CA TYR A 84 -13.67 -16.91 23.22
C TYR A 84 -13.01 -16.91 24.59
N ASP A 85 -13.48 -17.81 25.45
CA ASP A 85 -12.86 -18.09 26.75
C ASP A 85 -11.85 -19.22 26.55
N ASP A 86 -10.56 -18.88 26.64
CA ASP A 86 -9.45 -19.85 26.76
C ASP A 86 -8.89 -19.83 28.19
#